data_AF-A0AAU5RST1-F1
#
_entry.id   AF-A0AAU5RST1-F1
#
_cell.length_a   1.000
_cell.length_b   1.000
_cell.length_c   1.000
_cell.angle_alpha   90.00
_cell.angle_beta   90.00
_cell.angle_gamma   90.00
#
_symmetry.space_group_name_H-M   'P 1'
#
loop_
_entity.id
_entity.type
_entity.pdbx_description
1 polymer ?
#
loop_
_entity_poly.entity_id
_entity_poly.type
_entity_poly.pdbx_seq_one_letter_code
_entity_poly.pdbx_strand_id
1 'polypeptide(L)'
;MTTALETYLGWEDLKHLAGCERPAWSVDVRTDRDELRKRYSGEPHTCPNEECGHGNRYERTTVRIVCRSCQAAILVRGEDVSVGEGMTANTTWGYGQKPRAMAGLLLWPGEPWLSFGRLSSDEPYDYVVTRTGVKQVTEADVVGIITQRRGKRGGTMWEAGALPAPGKYARLNWTRASGDKPLRTVAAAAKWIAAQLEAEGGGS
;
A
#
# COMPACT_ATOMS: atom_id res chain seq x y z
N MET A 1 -23.19 -25.52 -16.45
CA MET A 1 -23.16 -24.95 -17.81
C MET A 1 -23.72 -23.55 -17.67
N THR A 2 -22.87 -22.53 -17.80
CA THR A 2 -23.27 -21.13 -17.63
C THR A 2 -24.17 -20.73 -18.79
N THR A 3 -25.36 -20.20 -18.55
CA THR A 3 -26.24 -19.72 -19.62
C THR A 3 -25.84 -18.32 -20.06
N ALA A 4 -26.22 -17.91 -21.29
CA ALA A 4 -26.02 -16.54 -21.73
C ALA A 4 -26.70 -15.54 -20.76
N LEU A 5 -27.86 -15.91 -20.21
CA LEU A 5 -28.59 -15.12 -19.23
C LEU A 5 -27.77 -14.91 -17.93
N GLU A 6 -27.14 -15.95 -17.42
CA GLU A 6 -26.26 -15.88 -16.23
C GLU A 6 -25.03 -14.99 -16.45
N THR A 7 -24.60 -14.79 -17.71
CA THR A 7 -23.50 -13.87 -18.03
C THR A 7 -23.91 -12.40 -17.93
N TYR A 8 -25.20 -12.07 -18.10
CA TYR A 8 -25.69 -10.69 -18.14
C TYR A 8 -26.50 -10.25 -16.92
N LEU A 9 -26.87 -11.18 -16.03
CA LEU A 9 -27.65 -10.89 -14.82
C LEU A 9 -26.78 -10.93 -13.56
N GLY A 10 -27.23 -10.24 -12.50
CA GLY A 10 -26.57 -10.25 -11.20
C GLY A 10 -25.38 -9.29 -11.05
N TRP A 11 -25.11 -8.46 -12.05
CA TRP A 11 -24.11 -7.40 -11.95
C TRP A 11 -24.62 -6.26 -11.07
N GLU A 12 -23.76 -5.79 -10.16
CA GLU A 12 -24.00 -4.59 -9.36
C GLU A 12 -23.06 -3.46 -9.81
N ASP A 13 -23.62 -2.25 -9.94
CA ASP A 13 -22.81 -1.07 -10.20
C ASP A 13 -21.99 -0.68 -8.96
N LEU A 14 -20.71 -0.37 -9.18
CA LEU A 14 -19.87 0.18 -8.15
C LEU A 14 -20.34 1.58 -7.74
N LYS A 15 -20.61 1.76 -6.45
CA LYS A 15 -21.15 3.01 -5.92
C LYS A 15 -20.05 3.98 -5.49
N HIS A 16 -20.20 5.24 -5.89
CA HIS A 16 -19.39 6.33 -5.37
C HIS A 16 -19.86 6.76 -3.97
N LEU A 17 -19.00 7.46 -3.23
CA LEU A 17 -19.43 8.14 -2.00
C LEU A 17 -20.33 9.33 -2.34
N ALA A 18 -21.21 9.68 -1.40
CA ALA A 18 -22.09 10.83 -1.53
C ALA A 18 -21.28 12.12 -1.78
N GLY A 19 -21.72 12.94 -2.75
CA GLY A 19 -21.05 14.19 -3.10
C GLY A 19 -19.84 14.05 -4.04
N CYS A 20 -19.70 12.92 -4.75
CA CYS A 20 -18.65 12.78 -5.76
C CYS A 20 -18.81 13.79 -6.90
N GLU A 21 -17.87 14.74 -7.01
CA GLU A 21 -17.91 15.78 -8.05
C GLU A 21 -17.56 15.26 -9.45
N ARG A 22 -16.73 14.21 -9.55
CA ARG A 22 -16.25 13.63 -10.83
C ARG A 22 -16.20 12.11 -10.75
N PRO A 23 -17.34 11.41 -10.93
CA PRO A 23 -17.41 9.96 -10.85
C PRO A 23 -16.62 9.31 -11.99
N ALA A 24 -15.50 8.68 -11.65
CA ALA A 24 -14.68 7.88 -12.57
C ALA A 24 -13.89 6.84 -11.77
N TRP A 25 -13.84 5.61 -12.27
CA TRP A 25 -13.08 4.51 -11.68
C TRP A 25 -11.75 4.31 -12.41
N SER A 26 -10.66 4.17 -11.66
CA SER A 26 -9.37 3.67 -12.14
C SER A 26 -9.21 2.23 -11.68
N VAL A 27 -8.79 1.35 -12.58
CA VAL A 27 -8.58 -0.08 -12.30
C VAL A 27 -7.11 -0.41 -12.49
N ASP A 28 -6.50 -0.99 -11.47
CA ASP A 28 -5.11 -1.47 -11.49
C ASP A 28 -5.07 -2.95 -11.09
N VAL A 29 -4.15 -3.71 -11.66
CA VAL A 29 -3.94 -5.12 -11.30
C VAL A 29 -2.51 -5.30 -10.80
N ARG A 30 -2.36 -6.04 -9.70
CA ARG A 30 -1.07 -6.46 -9.16
C ARG A 30 -1.07 -7.97 -8.95
N THR A 31 -0.01 -8.60 -9.42
CA THR A 31 0.27 -10.02 -9.16
C THR A 31 1.42 -10.11 -8.16
N ASP A 32 1.14 -10.69 -6.99
CA ASP A 32 2.15 -11.03 -6.00
C ASP A 32 2.47 -12.53 -6.15
N ARG A 33 3.69 -12.84 -6.58
CA ARG A 33 4.17 -14.22 -6.65
C ARG A 33 4.64 -14.68 -5.27
N ASP A 34 4.51 -15.99 -5.02
CA ASP A 34 5.13 -16.65 -3.87
C ASP A 34 4.55 -16.26 -2.48
N GLU A 35 3.29 -15.79 -2.46
CA GLU A 35 2.58 -15.43 -1.23
C GLU A 35 2.33 -16.66 -0.35
N LEU A 36 2.50 -16.51 0.97
CA LEU A 36 2.24 -17.60 1.92
C LEU A 36 0.75 -17.75 2.20
N ARG A 37 0.22 -18.96 2.02
CA ARG A 37 -1.16 -19.29 2.39
C ARG A 37 -1.27 -19.27 3.93
N LYS A 38 -2.23 -18.49 4.47
CA LYS A 38 -2.48 -18.45 5.92
C LYS A 38 -2.84 -19.85 6.40
N ARG A 39 -2.07 -20.37 7.36
CA ARG A 39 -2.35 -21.68 7.97
C ARG A 39 -3.27 -21.51 9.16
N TYR A 40 -4.35 -22.29 9.17
CA TYR A 40 -5.20 -22.44 10.36
C TYR A 40 -4.90 -23.76 11.11
N SER A 41 -4.25 -24.76 10.47
CA SER A 41 -3.66 -25.97 11.07
C SER A 41 -2.86 -26.79 10.03
N GLY A 42 -2.02 -27.76 10.44
CA GLY A 42 -1.34 -28.76 9.59
C GLY A 42 0.17 -28.56 9.32
N GLU A 43 0.90 -29.65 9.05
CA GLU A 43 2.32 -29.61 8.67
C GLU A 43 2.52 -29.07 7.23
N PRO A 44 3.65 -28.37 6.96
CA PRO A 44 4.03 -28.04 5.60
C PRO A 44 4.06 -29.30 4.72
N HIS A 45 3.32 -29.30 3.62
CA HIS A 45 3.53 -30.29 2.58
C HIS A 45 3.69 -29.60 1.21
N THR A 46 4.45 -30.25 0.34
CA THR A 46 4.62 -29.88 -1.06
C THR A 46 3.93 -30.97 -1.87
N CYS A 47 2.98 -30.60 -2.73
CA CYS A 47 2.42 -31.57 -3.66
C CYS A 47 3.42 -31.77 -4.81
N PRO A 48 3.79 -33.01 -5.15
CA PRO A 48 4.71 -33.27 -6.26
C PRO A 48 4.06 -33.04 -7.64
N ASN A 49 2.74 -32.88 -7.72
CA ASN A 49 2.06 -32.50 -8.95
C ASN A 49 2.17 -30.97 -9.14
N GLU A 50 2.86 -30.55 -10.19
CA GLU A 50 3.06 -29.14 -10.54
C GLU A 50 1.75 -28.42 -10.88
N GLU A 51 0.70 -29.15 -11.27
CA GLU A 51 -0.64 -28.60 -11.53
C GLU A 51 -1.49 -28.46 -10.25
N CYS A 52 -1.00 -28.94 -9.10
CA CYS A 52 -1.75 -28.91 -7.85
C CYS A 52 -1.55 -27.57 -7.12
N GLY A 53 -2.56 -26.70 -7.14
CA GLY A 53 -2.59 -25.41 -6.44
C GLY A 53 -2.66 -25.47 -4.90
N HIS A 54 -2.47 -26.63 -4.28
CA HIS A 54 -2.54 -26.82 -2.81
C HIS A 54 -1.21 -26.62 -2.08
N GLY A 55 -0.20 -26.04 -2.75
CA GLY A 55 1.07 -25.70 -2.11
C GLY A 55 0.93 -24.69 -0.97
N ASN A 56 1.96 -24.57 -0.12
CA ASN A 56 2.01 -23.55 0.92
C ASN A 56 2.10 -22.12 0.38
N ARG A 57 2.42 -21.98 -0.91
CA ARG A 57 2.63 -20.73 -1.59
C ARG A 57 1.76 -20.66 -2.83
N TYR A 58 1.32 -19.45 -3.16
CA TYR A 58 0.42 -19.21 -4.27
C TYR A 58 0.71 -17.87 -4.94
N GLU A 59 0.22 -17.74 -6.17
CA GLU A 59 0.15 -16.45 -6.84
C GLU A 59 -1.14 -15.74 -6.42
N ARG A 60 -1.01 -14.53 -5.86
CA ARG A 60 -2.17 -13.70 -5.50
C ARG A 60 -2.35 -12.61 -6.53
N THR A 61 -3.51 -12.57 -7.17
CA THR A 61 -3.92 -11.44 -7.99
C THR A 61 -4.76 -10.47 -7.15
N THR A 62 -4.38 -9.20 -7.16
CA THR A 62 -5.13 -8.11 -6.53
C THR A 62 -5.60 -7.14 -7.61
N VAL A 63 -6.92 -7.01 -7.76
CA VAL A 63 -7.52 -5.94 -8.56
C VAL A 63 -7.92 -4.81 -7.62
N ARG A 64 -7.45 -3.61 -7.94
CA ARG A 64 -7.78 -2.38 -7.25
C ARG A 64 -8.68 -1.53 -8.12
N ILE A 65 -9.80 -1.10 -7.57
CA ILE A 65 -10.74 -0.20 -8.25
C ILE A 65 -10.91 1.04 -7.37
N VAL A 66 -10.54 2.22 -7.87
CA VAL A 66 -10.48 3.46 -7.08
C VAL A 66 -11.13 4.63 -7.83
N CYS A 67 -12.00 5.37 -7.15
CA CYS A 67 -12.44 6.67 -7.64
C CYS A 67 -11.50 7.77 -7.15
N ARG A 68 -10.78 8.45 -8.05
CA ARG A 68 -9.82 9.51 -7.65
C ARG A 68 -10.50 10.79 -7.18
N SER A 69 -11.80 10.97 -7.44
CA SER A 69 -12.57 12.14 -7.00
C SER A 69 -13.09 11.95 -5.58
N CYS A 70 -13.93 10.94 -5.33
CA CYS A 70 -14.52 10.71 -4.01
C CYS A 70 -13.71 9.73 -3.15
N GLN A 71 -12.62 9.15 -3.67
CA GLN A 71 -11.70 8.28 -2.94
C GLN A 71 -12.36 6.99 -2.40
N ALA A 72 -13.45 6.55 -3.04
CA ALA A 72 -13.96 5.20 -2.86
C ALA A 72 -12.94 4.19 -3.43
N ALA A 73 -12.69 3.10 -2.72
CA ALA A 73 -11.76 2.05 -3.14
C ALA A 73 -12.32 0.65 -2.84
N ILE A 74 -12.13 -0.26 -3.79
CA ILE A 74 -12.49 -1.68 -3.69
C ILE A 74 -11.26 -2.49 -4.04
N LEU A 75 -10.97 -3.48 -3.21
CA LEU A 75 -9.90 -4.44 -3.42
C LEU A 75 -10.50 -5.83 -3.57
N VAL A 76 -10.26 -6.42 -4.73
CA VAL A 76 -10.61 -7.79 -5.03
C VAL A 76 -9.31 -8.58 -5.00
N ARG A 77 -9.20 -9.53 -4.07
CA ARG A 77 -7.99 -10.35 -3.89
C ARG A 77 -8.37 -11.79 -4.16
N GLY A 78 -7.75 -12.38 -5.18
CA GLY A 78 -8.02 -13.74 -5.61
C GLY A 78 -6.79 -14.61 -5.56
N GLU A 79 -6.99 -15.84 -5.11
CA GLU A 79 -6.28 -17.02 -5.63
C GLU A 79 -7.22 -17.67 -6.67
N ASP A 80 -6.69 -18.35 -7.69
CA ASP A 80 -7.38 -18.94 -8.87
C ASP A 80 -8.87 -19.35 -8.73
N VAL A 81 -9.30 -19.84 -7.56
CA VAL A 81 -10.68 -20.30 -7.26
C VAL A 81 -11.35 -19.63 -6.04
N SER A 82 -10.66 -18.75 -5.32
CA SER A 82 -11.23 -18.04 -4.16
C SER A 82 -10.96 -16.55 -4.24
N VAL A 83 -12.04 -15.78 -4.40
CA VAL A 83 -12.01 -14.33 -4.44
C VAL A 83 -12.53 -13.78 -3.12
N GLY A 84 -11.66 -13.12 -2.36
CA GLY A 84 -12.05 -12.28 -1.24
C GLY A 84 -12.27 -10.86 -1.71
N GLU A 85 -13.49 -10.35 -1.54
CA GLU A 85 -13.82 -8.95 -1.78
C GLU A 85 -13.76 -8.15 -0.48
N GLY A 86 -13.14 -6.97 -0.53
CA GLY A 86 -13.14 -6.03 0.57
C GLY A 86 -13.30 -4.60 0.06
N MET A 87 -14.42 -3.96 0.38
CA MET A 87 -14.57 -2.52 0.17
C MET A 87 -13.75 -1.79 1.24
N THR A 88 -12.69 -1.11 0.81
CA THR A 88 -11.92 -0.19 1.67
C THR A 88 -12.43 1.23 1.42
N ALA A 89 -13.71 1.45 1.73
CA ALA A 89 -14.27 2.80 1.68
C ALA A 89 -13.75 3.60 2.87
N ASN A 90 -12.73 4.42 2.65
CA ASN A 90 -12.65 5.81 3.09
C ASN A 90 -11.21 6.34 2.99
N THR A 91 -11.11 7.67 3.08
CA THR A 91 -9.87 8.44 3.25
C THR A 91 -9.05 8.07 4.48
N THR A 92 -9.60 7.32 5.43
CA THR A 92 -8.92 6.86 6.66
C THR A 92 -7.83 5.84 6.35
N TRP A 93 -7.85 5.21 5.17
CA TRP A 93 -6.88 4.19 4.76
C TRP A 93 -5.80 4.69 3.80
N GLY A 94 -5.75 5.96 3.42
CA GLY A 94 -4.73 6.51 2.50
C GLY A 94 -4.75 5.98 1.06
N TYR A 95 -5.10 4.72 0.87
CA TYR A 95 -5.03 3.98 -0.37
C TYR A 95 -5.92 4.59 -1.46
N GLY A 96 -5.34 4.91 -2.61
CA GLY A 96 -6.04 5.54 -3.73
C GLY A 96 -6.02 7.07 -3.73
N GLN A 97 -5.52 7.72 -2.68
CA GLN A 97 -5.25 9.16 -2.69
C GLN A 97 -4.15 9.52 -3.70
N LYS A 98 -4.17 10.75 -4.20
CA LYS A 98 -3.10 11.29 -5.06
C LYS A 98 -1.83 11.50 -4.21
N PRO A 99 -0.63 11.36 -4.81
CA PRO A 99 0.59 11.69 -4.10
C PRO A 99 0.60 13.17 -3.70
N ARG A 100 1.18 13.47 -2.53
CA ARG A 100 1.38 14.85 -2.07
C ARG A 100 2.81 15.31 -2.37
N ALA A 101 2.97 16.48 -2.95
CA ALA A 101 4.28 17.10 -3.11
C ALA A 101 4.73 17.74 -1.78
N MET A 102 5.90 17.38 -1.29
CA MET A 102 6.43 17.89 -0.03
C MET A 102 7.96 17.79 0.01
N ALA A 103 8.65 18.89 0.35
CA ALA A 103 10.11 18.94 0.44
C ALA A 103 10.84 18.39 -0.79
N GLY A 104 10.34 18.69 -2.01
CA GLY A 104 10.93 18.18 -3.25
C GLY A 104 10.70 16.69 -3.51
N LEU A 105 9.79 16.05 -2.78
CA LEU A 105 9.45 14.63 -2.88
C LEU A 105 7.97 14.43 -3.15
N LEU A 106 7.61 13.23 -3.62
CA LEU A 106 6.22 12.78 -3.73
C LEU A 106 5.94 11.73 -2.64
N LEU A 107 4.91 11.99 -1.85
CA LEU A 107 4.46 11.13 -0.77
C LEU A 107 3.21 10.38 -1.21
N TRP A 108 3.33 9.08 -1.39
CA TRP A 108 2.29 8.16 -1.84
C TRP A 108 1.65 7.47 -0.64
N PRO A 109 0.40 7.79 -0.29
CA PRO A 109 -0.27 7.16 0.85
C PRO A 109 -0.41 5.64 0.69
N GLY A 110 0.03 4.89 1.69
CA GLY A 110 -0.07 3.43 1.76
C GLY A 110 -1.39 2.93 2.37
N GLU A 111 -1.68 1.64 2.19
CA GLU A 111 -2.75 0.93 2.92
C GLU A 111 -2.29 0.65 4.37
N PRO A 112 -3.06 1.02 5.41
CA PRO A 112 -2.71 0.74 6.79
C PRO A 112 -2.57 -0.74 7.03
N TRP A 113 -1.52 -1.10 7.75
CA TRP A 113 -1.33 -2.46 8.18
C TRP A 113 -2.31 -2.81 9.32
N LEU A 114 -3.02 -3.94 9.17
CA LEU A 114 -3.83 -4.60 10.22
C LEU A 114 -5.00 -3.81 10.81
N SER A 115 -5.59 -2.86 10.08
CA SER A 115 -6.73 -2.10 10.60
C SER A 115 -6.49 -1.28 11.85
N PHE A 116 -5.24 -1.09 12.24
CA PHE A 116 -4.85 -0.09 13.24
C PHE A 116 -4.90 1.30 12.59
N GLY A 117 -6.13 1.79 12.40
CA GLY A 117 -6.43 3.10 11.86
C GLY A 117 -5.85 4.22 12.73
N ARG A 118 -5.56 5.34 12.07
CA ARG A 118 -5.19 6.66 12.58
C ARG A 118 -4.98 6.75 14.10
N LEU A 119 -3.73 6.96 14.51
CA LEU A 119 -3.45 7.61 15.79
C LEU A 119 -3.90 9.07 15.68
N SER A 120 -5.13 9.37 16.14
CA SER A 120 -5.71 10.71 16.37
C SER A 120 -5.37 11.83 15.37
N SER A 121 -5.07 11.50 14.12
CA SER A 121 -4.54 12.41 13.10
C SER A 121 -5.25 12.17 11.77
N ASP A 122 -5.44 13.23 10.98
CA ASP A 122 -6.04 13.12 9.65
C ASP A 122 -5.10 12.57 8.57
N GLU A 123 -3.86 12.22 8.93
CA GLU A 123 -2.86 11.72 8.00
C GLU A 123 -3.01 10.19 7.76
N PRO A 124 -2.79 9.72 6.52
CA PRO A 124 -2.48 8.32 6.21
C PRO A 124 -1.43 7.73 7.15
N TYR A 125 -1.59 6.44 7.50
CA TYR A 125 -0.69 5.77 8.45
C TYR A 125 0.74 5.63 7.90
N ASP A 126 0.87 5.30 6.62
CA ASP A 126 2.15 5.13 5.94
C ASP A 126 2.20 5.94 4.64
N TYR A 127 3.41 6.35 4.28
CA TYR A 127 3.73 6.92 2.99
C TYR A 127 4.95 6.24 2.39
N VAL A 128 4.83 5.82 1.13
CA VAL A 128 5.99 5.55 0.27
C VAL A 128 6.47 6.88 -0.31
N VAL A 129 7.78 7.10 -0.34
CA VAL A 129 8.35 8.37 -0.79
C VAL A 129 9.17 8.15 -2.05
N THR A 130 8.91 8.95 -3.08
CA THR A 130 9.66 8.95 -4.35
C THR A 130 10.20 10.34 -4.67
N ARG A 131 11.09 10.42 -5.67
CA ARG A 131 11.42 11.70 -6.33
C ARG A 131 10.21 12.25 -7.09
N THR A 132 10.30 13.52 -7.49
CA THR A 132 9.31 14.17 -8.36
C THR A 132 9.29 13.54 -9.76
N GLY A 133 8.21 13.75 -10.51
CA GLY A 133 8.07 13.26 -11.88
C GLY A 133 7.61 11.80 -12.02
N VAL A 134 7.59 11.04 -10.92
CA VAL A 134 7.09 9.65 -10.91
C VAL A 134 5.58 9.63 -11.12
N LYS A 135 5.13 8.92 -12.17
CA LYS A 135 3.71 8.74 -12.50
C LYS A 135 3.14 7.42 -11.99
N GLN A 136 3.98 6.39 -11.97
CA GLN A 136 3.68 5.05 -11.47
C GLN A 136 4.88 4.59 -10.66
N VAL A 137 4.66 4.23 -9.40
CA VAL A 137 5.74 3.85 -8.49
C VAL A 137 6.21 2.44 -8.81
N THR A 138 7.50 2.30 -9.11
CA THR A 138 8.23 1.04 -9.10
C THR A 138 9.17 1.01 -7.88
N GLU A 139 9.76 -0.15 -7.59
CA GLU A 139 10.72 -0.28 -6.50
C GLU A 139 11.94 0.65 -6.66
N ALA A 140 12.39 0.85 -7.91
CA ALA A 140 13.53 1.73 -8.23
C ALA A 140 13.24 3.22 -7.98
N ASP A 141 11.96 3.63 -7.96
CA ASP A 141 11.57 5.01 -7.72
C ASP A 141 11.53 5.37 -6.23
N VAL A 142 11.50 4.35 -5.37
CA VAL A 142 11.33 4.53 -3.93
C VAL A 142 12.64 5.00 -3.31
N VAL A 143 12.59 6.14 -2.62
CA VAL A 143 13.74 6.74 -1.94
C VAL A 143 13.58 6.78 -0.42
N GLY A 144 12.37 6.51 0.09
CA GLY A 144 12.09 6.51 1.52
C GLY A 144 10.70 5.99 1.89
N ILE A 145 10.47 5.93 3.20
CA ILE A 145 9.17 5.65 3.81
C ILE A 145 8.94 6.61 4.98
N ILE A 146 7.68 6.93 5.24
CA ILE A 146 7.25 7.63 6.46
C ILE A 146 6.17 6.79 7.11
N THR A 147 6.35 6.45 8.37
CA THR A 147 5.42 5.58 9.12
C THR A 147 4.98 6.26 10.39
N GLN A 148 3.67 6.19 10.65
CA GLN A 148 3.08 6.67 11.88
C GLN A 148 3.41 5.74 13.06
N ARG A 149 3.69 6.33 14.21
CA ARG A 149 3.97 5.62 15.48
C ARG A 149 3.28 6.28 16.65
N ARG A 150 3.08 5.50 17.70
CA ARG A 150 2.54 5.97 18.98
C ARG A 150 3.69 6.44 19.88
N GLY A 151 3.68 7.71 20.25
CA GLY A 151 4.65 8.28 21.20
C GLY A 151 4.36 7.94 22.66
N LYS A 152 5.28 8.31 23.56
CA LYS A 152 5.30 8.02 25.02
C LYS A 152 4.03 8.42 25.80
N ARG A 153 3.15 9.25 25.22
CA ARG A 153 1.87 9.69 25.83
C ARG A 153 0.67 9.46 24.92
N GLY A 154 0.79 8.53 23.97
CA GLY A 154 -0.27 8.25 23.00
C GLY A 154 -0.42 9.25 21.86
N GLY A 155 0.35 10.34 21.87
CA GLY A 155 0.39 11.28 20.75
C GLY A 155 1.04 10.66 19.51
N THR A 156 0.61 11.13 18.35
CA THR A 156 1.11 10.71 17.04
C THR A 156 2.53 11.21 16.82
N MET A 157 3.40 10.29 16.41
CA MET A 157 4.78 10.55 16.01
C MET A 157 5.03 9.91 14.64
N TRP A 158 6.11 10.32 13.99
CA TRP A 158 6.49 9.83 12.67
C TRP A 158 7.92 9.34 12.70
N GLU A 159 8.14 8.19 12.09
CA GLU A 159 9.44 7.65 11.74
C GLU A 159 9.67 7.81 10.25
N ALA A 160 10.92 8.02 9.85
CA ALA A 160 11.31 8.11 8.46
C ALA A 160 12.44 7.13 8.17
N GLY A 161 12.35 6.43 7.04
CA GLY A 161 13.43 5.67 6.44
C GLY A 161 13.86 6.30 5.12
N ALA A 162 15.14 6.31 4.82
CA ALA A 162 15.70 6.83 3.58
C ALA A 162 16.83 5.92 3.07
N LEU A 163 17.10 6.03 1.76
CA LEU A 163 18.13 5.26 1.06
C LEU A 163 17.82 3.76 1.09
N PRO A 164 17.04 3.25 0.12
CA PRO A 164 16.62 1.85 0.11
C PRO A 164 17.83 0.91 0.08
N ALA A 165 17.74 -0.17 0.83
CA ALA A 165 18.67 -1.29 0.81
C ALA A 165 17.89 -2.60 0.65
N PRO A 166 18.50 -3.67 0.10
CA PRO A 166 17.87 -4.98 0.04
C PRO A 166 17.36 -5.42 1.41
N GLY A 167 16.07 -5.75 1.48
CA GLY A 167 15.42 -6.17 2.72
C GLY A 167 15.63 -7.66 3.02
N LYS A 168 15.89 -7.99 4.29
CA LYS A 168 15.94 -9.40 4.74
C LYS A 168 14.55 -9.98 5.03
N TYR A 169 13.65 -9.15 5.55
CA TYR A 169 12.30 -9.54 6.01
C TYR A 169 11.18 -8.67 5.42
N ALA A 170 11.52 -7.71 4.57
CA ALA A 170 10.62 -6.82 3.85
C ALA A 170 11.14 -6.65 2.41
N ARG A 171 10.33 -6.10 1.50
CA ARG A 171 10.79 -5.80 0.13
C ARG A 171 11.97 -4.83 0.14
N LEU A 172 11.92 -3.81 1.01
CA LEU A 172 12.98 -2.83 1.20
C LEU A 172 13.32 -2.68 2.69
N ASN A 173 14.61 -2.55 2.98
CA ASN A 173 15.16 -1.99 4.21
C ASN A 173 15.62 -0.54 3.96
N TRP A 174 16.02 0.16 5.02
CA TRP A 174 16.47 1.55 4.95
C TRP A 174 17.86 1.68 5.54
N THR A 175 18.82 2.14 4.74
CA THR A 175 20.20 2.40 5.20
C THR A 175 20.23 3.49 6.26
N ARG A 176 19.30 4.45 6.19
CA ARG A 176 19.13 5.48 7.21
C ARG A 176 17.71 5.45 7.76
N ALA A 177 17.61 5.57 9.08
CA ALA A 177 16.35 5.74 9.78
C ALA A 177 16.44 6.94 10.72
N SER A 178 15.33 7.65 10.92
CA SER A 178 15.22 8.70 11.94
C SER A 178 15.42 8.13 13.36
N GLY A 179 15.16 6.82 13.52
CA GLY A 179 15.37 6.08 14.78
C GLY A 179 14.66 6.75 15.96
N ASP A 180 15.40 6.91 17.06
CA ASP A 180 14.94 7.50 18.32
C ASP A 180 14.73 9.02 18.27
N LYS A 181 14.85 9.67 17.10
CA LYS A 181 14.48 11.07 16.90
C LYS A 181 13.08 11.14 16.28
N PRO A 182 12.01 10.95 17.07
CA PRO A 182 10.68 10.85 16.52
C PRO A 182 10.22 12.22 16.00
N LEU A 183 9.70 12.24 14.79
CA LEU A 183 9.30 13.44 14.07
C LEU A 183 7.85 13.79 14.41
N ARG A 184 7.52 15.07 14.53
CA ARG A 184 6.18 15.51 14.96
C ARG A 184 5.18 15.61 13.82
N THR A 185 5.64 15.74 12.58
CA THR A 185 4.79 15.94 11.41
C THR A 185 5.33 15.19 10.20
N VAL A 186 4.45 14.86 9.26
CA VAL A 186 4.82 14.29 7.96
C VAL A 186 5.79 15.22 7.20
N ALA A 187 5.62 16.54 7.32
CA ALA A 187 6.52 17.51 6.72
C ALA A 187 7.94 17.47 7.31
N ALA A 188 8.07 17.28 8.62
CA ALA A 188 9.38 17.09 9.24
C ALA A 188 10.05 15.80 8.75
N ALA A 189 9.27 14.72 8.60
CA ALA A 189 9.75 13.46 8.05
C ALA A 189 10.21 13.57 6.59
N ALA A 190 9.42 14.21 5.73
CA ALA A 190 9.79 14.45 4.34
C ALA A 190 11.07 15.29 4.21
N LYS A 191 11.21 16.36 5.02
CA LYS A 191 12.44 17.16 5.06
C LYS A 191 13.64 16.36 5.52
N TRP A 192 13.47 15.48 6.51
CA TRP A 192 14.54 14.61 6.96
C TRP A 192 15.02 13.66 5.85
N ILE A 193 14.10 13.06 5.09
CA ILE A 193 14.42 12.19 3.94
C ILE A 193 15.16 13.00 2.86
N ALA A 194 14.66 14.17 2.50
CA ALA A 194 15.30 15.04 1.51
C ALA A 194 16.75 15.36 1.90
N ALA A 195 17.00 15.71 3.17
CA ALA A 195 18.34 15.96 3.68
C ALA A 195 19.27 14.73 3.60
N GLN A 196 18.75 13.51 3.79
CA GLN A 196 19.55 12.30 3.60
C GLN A 196 19.92 12.08 2.13
N LEU A 197 19.01 12.38 1.21
CA LEU A 197 19.26 12.25 -0.24
C LEU A 197 20.26 13.30 -0.75
N GLU A 198 20.19 14.52 -0.22
CA GLU A 198 21.17 15.58 -0.51
C GLU A 198 22.56 15.22 0.01
N ALA A 199 22.65 14.69 1.24
CA ALA A 199 23.91 14.26 1.83
C ALA A 199 24.57 13.09 1.06
N GLU A 200 23.77 12.22 0.45
CA GLU A 200 24.26 11.13 -0.41
C GLU A 200 24.77 11.66 -1.75
N GLY A 201 24.05 12.58 -2.39
CA GLY A 201 24.42 13.15 -3.68
C GLY A 201 25.57 14.16 -3.63
N GLY A 202 25.74 14.86 -2.49
CA GLY A 202 26.82 15.83 -2.27
C GLY A 202 28.18 15.21 -1.87
N GLY A 203 28.25 13.88 -1.77
CA GLY A 203 29.49 13.14 -1.50
C GLY A 203 30.25 12.67 -2.75
N SER A 204 29.93 13.23 -3.93
CA SER A 204 30.56 12.91 -5.21
C SER A 204 31.69 13.88 -5.55
#